data_AF-A0A2V7U910-F1
#
_entry.id   AF-A0A2V7U910-F1
#
_cell.length_a   1.000
_cell.length_b   1.000
_cell.length_c   1.000
_cell.angle_alpha   90.00
_cell.angle_beta   90.00
_cell.angle_gamma   90.00
#
_symmetry.space_group_name_H-M   'P 1'
#
loop_
_entity.id
_entity.type
_entity.pdbx_description
1 polymer ?
#
loop_
_entity_poly.entity_id
_entity_poly.type
_entity_poly.pdbx_seq_one_letter_code
_entity_poly.pdbx_strand_id
1 'polypeptide(L)' 'MAYAKDFKTPILLSVGENDFRVPMNNTLEMYAALQRMRVPTRLLVWPDENHWILKGENSRVFYREVRDWMARWLK' A
#
# COMPACT_ATOMS: atom_id res chain seq x y z
N MET A 1 -2.22 -15.60 -0.15
CA MET A 1 -1.03 -15.73 -1.03
C MET A 1 -1.11 -16.75 -2.17
N ALA A 2 -2.23 -17.44 -2.40
CA ALA A 2 -2.30 -18.56 -3.37
C ALA A 2 -1.83 -18.24 -4.80
N TYR A 3 -1.94 -16.97 -5.24
CA TYR A 3 -1.57 -16.52 -6.60
C TYR A 3 -0.40 -15.54 -6.60
N ALA A 4 0.33 -15.42 -5.48
CA ALA A 4 1.37 -14.41 -5.34
C ALA A 4 2.41 -14.50 -6.44
N LYS A 5 2.79 -15.73 -6.84
CA LYS A 5 3.76 -16.03 -7.90
C LYS A 5 3.50 -15.33 -9.25
N ASP A 6 2.26 -14.93 -9.52
CA ASP A 6 1.86 -14.33 -10.80
C ASP A 6 1.96 -12.79 -10.77
N PHE A 7 2.30 -12.20 -9.62
CA PHE A 7 2.48 -10.76 -9.48
C PHE A 7 3.72 -10.27 -10.24
N LYS A 8 3.48 -9.32 -11.15
CA LYS A 8 4.51 -8.68 -11.98
C LYS A 8 4.31 -7.17 -12.16
N THR A 9 3.09 -6.69 -11.95
CA THR A 9 2.76 -5.27 -12.05
C THR A 9 3.22 -4.55 -10.77
N PRO A 10 3.81 -3.34 -10.88
CA PRO A 10 4.11 -2.51 -9.72
C PRO A 10 2.89 -2.28 -8.82
N ILE A 11 3.04 -2.47 -7.51
CA ILE A 11 1.93 -2.36 -6.53
C ILE A 11 2.24 -1.30 -5.45
N LEU A 12 1.32 -0.36 -5.27
CA LEU A 12 1.28 0.58 -4.16
C LEU A 12 0.35 0.03 -3.07
N LEU A 13 0.87 -0.15 -1.86
CA LEU A 13 0.13 -0.59 -0.68
C LEU A 13 -0.06 0.58 0.29
N SER A 14 -1.25 0.68 0.90
CA SER A 14 -1.58 1.69 1.91
C SER A 14 -2.45 1.06 2.99
N VAL A 15 -2.14 1.31 4.27
CA VAL A 15 -2.87 0.74 5.41
C VAL A 15 -2.81 1.64 6.64
N GLY A 16 -3.92 1.74 7.39
CA GLY A 16 -3.94 2.38 8.71
C GLY A 16 -3.62 1.38 9.81
N GLU A 17 -2.84 1.78 10.82
CA GLU A 17 -2.51 0.90 11.95
C GLU A 17 -3.73 0.58 12.83
N ASN A 18 -4.75 1.44 12.83
CA ASN A 18 -6.00 1.24 13.56
C ASN A 18 -7.12 0.67 12.68
N ASP A 19 -6.78 0.02 11.56
CA ASP A 19 -7.76 -0.71 10.75
C ASP A 19 -8.09 -2.07 11.38
N PHE A 20 -9.17 -2.11 12.15
CA PHE A 20 -9.70 -3.34 12.75
C PHE A 20 -10.58 -4.15 11.79
N ARG A 21 -10.89 -3.64 10.60
CA ARG A 21 -11.65 -4.37 9.57
C ARG A 21 -10.72 -5.22 8.70
N VAL A 22 -9.57 -4.66 8.35
CA VAL A 22 -8.50 -5.34 7.61
C VAL A 22 -7.19 -5.12 8.36
N PRO A 23 -6.82 -6.04 9.28
CA PRO A 23 -5.65 -5.85 10.12
C PRO A 23 -4.36 -5.71 9.31
N MET A 24 -3.45 -4.84 9.79
CA MET A 24 -2.21 -4.45 9.09
C MET A 24 -1.31 -5.64 8.70
N ASN A 25 -1.37 -6.74 9.45
CA ASN A 25 -0.62 -7.96 9.15
C ASN A 25 -0.87 -8.49 7.72
N ASN A 26 -2.09 -8.34 7.18
CA ASN A 26 -2.42 -8.74 5.81
C ASN A 26 -1.61 -7.93 4.79
N THR A 27 -1.51 -6.62 5.00
CA THR A 27 -0.72 -5.73 4.13
C THR A 27 0.78 -6.03 4.25
N LEU A 28 1.26 -6.32 5.46
CA LEU A 28 2.66 -6.68 5.68
C LEU A 28 3.01 -8.04 5.06
N GLU A 29 2.11 -9.02 5.13
CA GLU A 29 2.26 -10.31 4.45
C GLU A 29 2.40 -10.09 2.93
N MET A 30 1.50 -9.29 2.34
CA MET A 30 1.54 -8.90 0.93
C MET A 30 2.87 -8.23 0.57
N TYR A 31 3.27 -7.23 1.35
CA TYR A 31 4.52 -6.51 1.14
C TYR A 31 5.72 -7.46 1.17
N ALA A 32 5.81 -8.35 2.15
CA ALA A 32 6.90 -9.30 2.28
C ALA A 32 6.98 -10.27 1.09
N ALA A 33 5.84 -10.74 0.55
CA ALA A 33 5.87 -11.57 -0.65
C ALA A 33 6.34 -10.79 -1.89
N LEU A 34 5.84 -9.58 -2.08
CA LEU A 34 6.23 -8.74 -3.22
C LEU A 34 7.72 -8.39 -3.18
N GLN A 35 8.28 -8.13 -1.99
CA GLN A 35 9.72 -7.93 -1.79
C GLN A 35 10.53 -9.15 -2.19
N ARG A 36 10.11 -10.37 -1.78
CA ARG A 36 10.78 -11.63 -2.18
C ARG A 36 10.75 -11.85 -3.68
N MET A 37 9.65 -11.47 -4.32
CA MET A 37 9.46 -11.57 -5.77
C MET A 37 10.14 -10.45 -6.56
N ARG A 38 10.72 -9.46 -5.88
CA ARG A 38 11.31 -8.26 -6.50
C ARG A 38 10.33 -7.49 -7.39
N VAL A 39 9.03 -7.56 -7.08
CA VAL A 39 8.03 -6.71 -7.71
C VAL A 39 8.25 -5.28 -7.21
N PRO A 40 8.28 -4.26 -8.07
CA PRO A 40 8.38 -2.88 -7.61
C PRO A 40 7.20 -2.52 -6.70
N THR A 41 7.49 -2.16 -5.46
CA THR A 41 6.45 -1.83 -4.48
C THR A 41 6.77 -0.62 -3.63
N ARG A 42 5.71 0.05 -3.20
CA ARG A 42 5.73 1.10 -2.18
C ARG A 42 4.70 0.73 -1.10
N LEU A 43 5.06 0.89 0.17
CA LEU A 43 4.17 0.71 1.30
C LEU A 43 4.03 2.04 2.05
N LEU A 44 2.78 2.46 2.29
CA LEU A 44 2.41 3.57 3.14
C LEU A 44 1.71 3.02 4.38
N VAL A 45 2.20 3.39 5.56
CA VAL A 45 1.61 3.03 6.85
C VAL A 45 1.20 4.31 7.56
N TRP A 46 -0.05 4.35 8.03
CA TRP A 46 -0.64 5.51 8.68
C TRP A 46 -0.92 5.18 10.16
N PRO A 47 -0.05 5.60 11.11
CA PRO A 47 -0.13 5.18 12.50
C PRO A 47 -1.43 5.59 13.23
N ASP A 48 -2.04 6.67 12.76
CA ASP A 48 -3.17 7.33 13.40
C ASP A 48 -4.45 7.29 12.56
N GLU A 49 -4.47 6.49 11.50
CA GLU A 49 -5.63 6.26 10.63
C GLU A 49 -6.25 4.88 10.85
N ASN A 50 -7.49 4.73 10.41
CA ASN A 50 -8.25 3.48 10.49
C ASN A 50 -8.40 2.88 9.08
N HIS A 51 -9.57 2.29 8.79
CA HIS A 51 -9.91 1.80 7.46
C HIS A 51 -9.95 2.89 6.37
N TRP A 52 -9.96 4.16 6.77
CA TRP A 52 -9.95 5.33 5.91
C TRP A 52 -8.82 6.27 6.30
N ILE A 53 -8.40 7.12 5.36
CA ILE A 53 -7.44 8.20 5.60
C ILE A 53 -8.25 9.47 5.84
N LEU A 54 -8.50 9.78 7.11
CA LEU A 54 -9.43 10.81 7.57
C LEU A 54 -8.76 12.15 7.82
N LYS A 55 -7.51 12.18 8.29
CA LYS A 55 -6.83 13.43 8.59
C LYS A 55 -6.48 14.15 7.30
N GLY A 56 -6.77 15.45 7.23
CA GLY A 56 -6.56 16.25 6.03
C GLY A 56 -5.12 16.20 5.50
N GLU A 57 -4.12 16.32 6.38
CA GLU A 57 -2.71 16.25 6.00
C GLU A 57 -2.29 14.87 5.50
N ASN A 58 -2.74 13.79 6.16
CA ASN A 58 -2.50 12.42 5.69
C ASN A 58 -3.15 12.19 4.32
N SER A 59 -4.37 12.69 4.12
CA SER A 59 -5.10 12.59 2.84
C SER A 59 -4.34 13.29 1.71
N ARG A 60 -3.79 14.50 1.95
CA ARG A 60 -2.96 15.22 0.98
C ARG A 60 -1.70 14.42 0.60
N VAL A 61 -1.06 13.77 1.58
CA VAL A 61 0.12 12.92 1.33
C VAL A 61 -0.28 11.69 0.52
N PHE A 62 -1.37 11.02 0.89
CA PHE A 62 -1.89 9.84 0.20
C PHE A 62 -2.17 10.11 -1.28
N TYR A 63 -2.95 11.15 -1.59
CA TYR A 63 -3.27 11.48 -2.98
C TYR A 63 -2.05 11.91 -3.79
N ARG A 64 -1.05 12.54 -3.16
CA ARG A 64 0.24 12.83 -3.80
C ARG A 64 0.99 11.55 -4.16
N GLU A 65 1.13 10.60 -3.21
CA GLU A 65 1.80 9.33 -3.47
C GLU A 65 1.07 8.52 -4.57
N VAL A 66 -0.27 8.51 -4.56
CA VAL A 66 -1.07 7.86 -5.61
C VAL A 66 -0.79 8.48 -6.99
N ARG A 67 -0.84 9.81 -7.09
CA ARG A 67 -0.55 10.53 -8.33
C ARG A 67 0.87 10.26 -8.82
N ASP A 68 1.85 10.37 -7.94
CA ASP A 68 3.26 10.20 -8.30
C ASP A 68 3.56 8.74 -8.68
N TRP A 69 2.87 7.77 -8.07
CA TRP A 69 2.92 6.36 -8.45
C TRP A 69 2.38 6.14 -9.87
N MET A 70 1.19 6.67 -10.17
CA MET A 70 0.61 6.58 -11.51
C MET A 70 1.51 7.25 -12.55
N ALA A 71 2.00 8.46 -12.28
CA ALA A 71 2.89 9.20 -13.19
C ALA A 71 4.20 8.43 -13.49
N ARG A 72 4.69 7.64 -12.53
CA ARG A 72 5.88 6.81 -12.72
C ARG A 72 5.64 5.62 -13.65
N TRP A 73 4.47 5.00 -13.59
CA TRP A 73 4.21 3.68 -14.19
C TRP A 73 3.23 3.67 -15.37
N LEU A 74 2.44 4.72 -15.57
CA LEU A 74 1.41 4.82 -16.63
C LEU A 74 1.79 5.82 -17.73
N LYS A 75 3.04 5.80 -18.19
CA LYS A 75 3.47 6.64 -19.31
C LYS A 75 2.77 6.26 -20.61
#